data_AF-A0A955AU99-F1
#
_entry.id   AF-A0A955AU99-F1
#
_cell.length_a   1.000
_cell.length_b   1.000
_cell.length_c   1.000
_cell.angle_alpha   90.00
_cell.angle_beta   90.00
_cell.angle_gamma   90.00
#
_symmetry.space_group_name_H-M   'P 1'
#
loop_
_entity.id
_entity.type
_entity.pdbx_description
1 polymer ?
#
loop_
_entity_poly.entity_id
_entity_poly.type
_entity_poly.pdbx_seq_one_letter_code
_entity_poly.pdbx_strand_id
1 'polypeptide(L)'
;MAETRDVVITGVGVVSPIGIGQHAFWDSLMSGRSGVASLTQFDASALTVRFGAELADFDPKQHVKPRKALKVMCREIQTAFAAAGLAVESAGITNENVNAERFGAVFGSQMLYGELDEFVDLYQACKNDDGEFQYEQYGDLFPTKMFPLWMLKYLPNMAACHVAIAHDARGPNNTIVLGEASSLLAVSEA
;
A
#
# COMPACT_ATOMS: atom_id res chain seq x y z
N MET A 1 -22.73 18.27 -26.32
CA MET A 1 -21.86 18.59 -25.16
C MET A 1 -22.03 17.44 -24.18
N ALA A 2 -20.94 16.86 -23.67
CA ALA A 2 -21.07 15.89 -22.60
C ALA A 2 -21.75 16.58 -21.41
N GLU A 3 -22.83 16.01 -20.88
CA GLU A 3 -23.41 16.47 -19.62
C GLU A 3 -22.31 16.42 -18.55
N THR A 4 -22.02 17.57 -17.95
CA THR A 4 -21.23 17.65 -16.73
C THR A 4 -22.02 16.96 -15.63
N ARG A 5 -21.52 15.82 -15.16
CA ARG A 5 -22.07 15.13 -14.00
C ARG A 5 -21.45 15.71 -12.74
N ASP A 6 -22.27 15.98 -11.74
CA ASP A 6 -21.77 16.32 -10.41
C ASP A 6 -21.07 15.09 -9.80
N VAL A 7 -19.91 15.33 -9.20
CA VAL A 7 -19.12 14.31 -8.50
C VAL A 7 -19.13 14.65 -7.01
N VAL A 8 -19.44 13.66 -6.18
CA VAL A 8 -19.56 13.81 -4.73
C VAL A 8 -18.71 12.77 -4.00
N ILE A 9 -18.24 13.10 -2.80
CA ILE A 9 -17.53 12.17 -1.92
C ILE A 9 -18.56 11.52 -0.99
N THR A 10 -18.80 10.23 -1.14
CA THR A 10 -19.81 9.49 -0.36
C THR A 10 -19.24 8.70 0.81
N GLY A 11 -17.93 8.44 0.82
CA GLY A 11 -17.25 7.73 1.91
C GLY A 11 -15.77 8.04 1.96
N VAL A 12 -15.20 7.93 3.17
CA VAL A 12 -13.78 8.21 3.43
C VAL A 12 -13.23 7.11 4.33
N GLY A 13 -12.03 6.63 4.01
CA GLY A 13 -11.30 5.66 4.81
C GLY A 13 -9.86 6.12 5.00
N VAL A 14 -9.35 6.00 6.23
CA VAL A 14 -8.03 6.51 6.60
C VAL A 14 -7.28 5.45 7.38
N VAL A 15 -6.01 5.24 7.02
CA VAL A 15 -5.05 4.47 7.80
C VAL A 15 -3.83 5.38 7.97
N SER A 16 -3.58 5.84 9.20
CA SER A 16 -2.52 6.82 9.45
C SER A 16 -1.90 6.65 10.84
N PRO A 17 -0.70 7.21 11.08
CA PRO A 17 -0.05 7.18 12.40
C PRO A 17 -0.84 7.85 13.53
N ILE A 18 -1.85 8.68 13.21
CA ILE A 18 -2.69 9.34 14.22
C ILE A 18 -4.09 8.70 14.34
N GLY A 19 -4.36 7.63 13.61
CA GLY A 19 -5.65 6.94 13.69
C GLY A 19 -5.94 6.08 12.46
N ILE A 20 -6.58 4.94 12.72
CA ILE A 20 -7.15 4.05 11.72
C ILE A 20 -8.67 4.20 11.78
N GLY A 21 -9.29 4.51 10.64
CA GLY A 21 -10.69 4.88 10.54
C GLY A 21 -10.93 6.38 10.69
N GLN A 22 -12.04 6.84 10.11
CA GLN A 22 -12.39 8.27 10.03
C GLN A 22 -12.47 8.96 11.39
N HIS A 23 -13.08 8.32 12.40
CA HIS A 23 -13.33 8.92 13.70
C HIS A 23 -12.04 9.09 14.49
N ALA A 24 -11.24 8.02 14.61
CA ALA A 24 -9.97 8.06 15.34
C ALA A 24 -9.00 9.09 14.71
N PHE A 25 -8.92 9.12 13.38
CA PHE A 25 -8.12 10.10 12.65
C PHE A 25 -8.59 11.53 12.93
N TRP A 26 -9.89 11.80 12.79
CA TRP A 26 -10.47 13.14 12.96
C TRP A 26 -10.33 13.66 14.38
N ASP A 27 -10.61 12.81 15.38
CA ASP A 27 -10.47 13.18 16.79
C ASP A 27 -9.01 13.51 17.14
N SER A 28 -8.06 12.78 16.55
CA SER A 28 -6.62 13.06 16.74
C SER A 28 -6.22 14.37 16.09
N LEU A 29 -6.68 14.61 14.87
CA LEU A 29 -6.43 15.85 14.15
C LEU A 29 -6.97 17.06 14.91
N MET A 30 -8.23 16.99 15.36
CA MET A 30 -8.92 18.07 16.08
C MET A 30 -8.34 18.36 17.46
N SER A 31 -7.73 17.36 18.11
CA SER A 31 -7.07 17.52 19.39
C SER A 31 -5.58 17.83 19.29
N GLY A 32 -5.03 17.97 18.07
CA GLY A 32 -3.61 18.25 17.86
C GLY A 32 -2.66 17.12 18.29
N ARG A 33 -3.14 15.86 18.28
CA ARG A 33 -2.29 14.69 18.59
C ARG A 33 -1.30 14.46 17.45
N SER A 34 0.00 14.49 17.75
CA SER A 34 1.06 14.15 16.81
C SER A 34 1.29 12.64 16.78
N GLY A 35 1.46 12.09 15.57
CA GLY A 35 1.90 10.71 15.37
C GLY A 35 3.42 10.57 15.27
N VAL A 36 4.16 11.67 15.36
CA VAL A 36 5.63 11.67 15.28
C VAL A 36 6.22 11.27 16.63
N ALA A 37 7.03 10.22 16.63
CA ALA A 37 7.74 9.69 17.79
C ALA A 37 9.14 9.19 17.39
N SER A 38 9.94 8.78 18.37
CA SER A 38 11.17 8.03 18.10
C SER A 38 10.86 6.74 17.33
N LEU A 39 11.70 6.39 16.36
CA LEU A 39 11.56 5.14 15.61
C LEU A 39 11.77 3.95 16.54
N THR A 40 10.89 2.95 16.45
CA THR A 40 10.91 1.76 17.31
C THR A 40 10.93 0.45 16.53
N GLN A 41 10.69 0.48 15.22
CA GLN A 41 10.68 -0.74 14.39
C GLN A 41 12.07 -1.37 14.21
N PHE A 42 13.15 -0.60 14.40
CA PHE A 42 14.53 -1.07 14.33
C PHE A 42 15.46 -0.16 15.15
N ASP A 43 16.72 -0.57 15.34
CA ASP A 43 17.72 0.27 16.00
C ASP A 43 18.14 1.45 15.10
N ALA A 44 17.53 2.60 15.34
CA ALA A 44 17.81 3.84 14.64
C ALA A 44 19.00 4.64 15.23
N SER A 45 19.74 4.10 16.21
CA SER A 45 20.80 4.85 16.92
C SER A 45 21.92 5.37 15.99
N ALA A 46 22.20 4.65 14.90
CA ALA A 46 23.19 5.03 13.90
C ALA A 46 22.68 6.06 12.87
N LEU A 47 21.38 6.32 12.80
CA LEU A 47 20.80 7.26 11.84
C LEU A 47 20.94 8.72 12.29
N THR A 48 21.10 9.62 11.33
CA THR A 48 21.04 11.08 11.57
C THR A 48 19.64 11.52 12.01
N VAL A 49 18.60 10.91 11.43
CA VAL A 49 17.19 11.14 11.77
C VAL A 49 16.65 9.89 12.47
N ARG A 50 16.12 10.05 13.68
CA ARG A 50 15.73 8.95 14.59
C ARG A 50 14.28 9.00 15.03
N PHE A 51 13.49 9.82 14.34
CA PHE A 51 12.07 9.99 14.59
C PHE A 51 11.29 9.89 13.29
N GLY A 52 10.03 9.52 13.40
CA GLY A 52 9.12 9.37 12.27
C GLY A 52 7.70 9.14 12.77
N ALA A 53 6.76 8.94 11.85
CA ALA A 53 5.37 8.65 12.17
C ALA A 53 5.07 7.18 11.82
N GLU A 54 5.42 6.29 12.73
CA GLU A 54 5.22 4.85 12.54
C GLU A 54 3.74 4.49 12.69
N LEU A 55 3.25 3.57 11.85
CA LEU A 55 1.91 3.02 11.99
C LEU A 55 1.94 1.85 12.99
N ALA A 56 2.01 2.15 14.30
CA ALA A 56 2.26 1.15 15.35
C ALA A 56 1.15 0.08 15.48
N ASP A 57 -0.12 0.50 15.43
CA ASP A 57 -1.26 -0.36 15.79
C ASP A 57 -2.00 -0.99 14.61
N PHE A 58 -1.34 -1.15 13.45
CA PHE A 58 -1.96 -1.74 12.27
C PHE A 58 -1.76 -3.27 12.21
N ASP A 59 -2.85 -4.02 12.34
CA ASP A 59 -2.90 -5.45 12.07
C ASP A 59 -3.58 -5.73 10.72
N PRO A 60 -2.82 -6.08 9.66
CA PRO A 60 -3.38 -6.32 8.34
C PRO A 60 -4.33 -7.53 8.31
N LYS A 61 -4.26 -8.44 9.28
CA LYS A 61 -5.15 -9.62 9.36
C LYS A 61 -6.59 -9.26 9.72
N GLN A 62 -6.83 -8.05 10.22
CA GLN A 62 -8.17 -7.54 10.53
C GLN A 62 -8.89 -7.04 9.25
N HIS A 63 -8.13 -6.54 8.28
CA HIS A 63 -8.66 -5.90 7.08
C HIS A 63 -8.60 -6.80 5.84
N VAL A 64 -7.50 -7.54 5.65
CA VAL A 64 -7.27 -8.32 4.43
C VAL A 64 -7.91 -9.71 4.52
N LYS A 65 -8.94 -9.93 3.70
CA LYS A 65 -9.60 -11.23 3.55
C LYS A 65 -9.66 -11.65 2.08
N PRO A 66 -9.35 -12.92 1.74
CA PRO A 66 -8.84 -13.97 2.63
C PRO A 66 -7.37 -13.74 3.05
N ARG A 67 -6.97 -14.19 4.25
CA ARG A 67 -5.61 -13.99 4.82
C ARG A 67 -4.47 -14.43 3.90
N LYS A 68 -4.70 -15.37 2.98
CA LYS A 68 -3.71 -15.80 1.99
C LYS A 68 -3.23 -14.66 1.07
N ALA A 69 -4.05 -13.64 0.86
CA ALA A 69 -3.71 -12.48 0.03
C ALA A 69 -2.54 -11.66 0.63
N LEU A 70 -2.33 -11.71 1.94
CA LEU A 70 -1.21 -11.03 2.62
C LEU A 70 0.17 -11.47 2.08
N LYS A 71 0.28 -12.69 1.52
CA LYS A 71 1.55 -13.19 0.97
C LYS A 71 2.01 -12.44 -0.29
N VAL A 72 1.11 -11.70 -0.92
CA VAL A 72 1.38 -10.94 -2.16
C VAL A 72 1.09 -9.45 -1.98
N MET A 73 1.13 -8.94 -0.74
CA MET A 73 0.97 -7.52 -0.43
C MET A 73 2.11 -7.04 0.47
N CYS A 74 2.84 -6.00 0.04
CA CYS A 74 3.70 -5.24 0.95
C CYS A 74 2.87 -4.42 1.96
N ARG A 75 3.53 -3.84 2.96
CA ARG A 75 2.86 -3.10 4.04
C ARG A 75 2.02 -1.94 3.49
N GLU A 76 2.55 -1.21 2.52
CA GLU A 76 1.88 -0.10 1.84
C GLU A 76 0.58 -0.56 1.17
N ILE A 77 0.63 -1.65 0.41
CA ILE A 77 -0.57 -2.23 -0.23
C ILE A 77 -1.59 -2.68 0.81
N GLN A 78 -1.15 -3.29 1.91
CA GLN A 78 -2.05 -3.71 3.00
C GLN A 78 -2.77 -2.49 3.60
N THR A 79 -2.06 -1.39 3.83
CA THR A 79 -2.66 -0.15 4.36
C THR A 79 -3.61 0.51 3.36
N ALA A 80 -3.24 0.55 2.08
CA ALA A 80 -4.09 1.08 1.02
C ALA A 80 -5.37 0.26 0.84
N PHE A 81 -5.26 -1.07 0.89
CA PHE A 81 -6.39 -2.00 0.86
C PHE A 81 -7.32 -1.78 2.05
N ALA A 82 -6.77 -1.64 3.26
CA ALA A 82 -7.55 -1.38 4.46
C ALA A 82 -8.27 -0.02 4.40
N ALA A 83 -7.59 1.04 3.96
CA ALA A 83 -8.17 2.37 3.79
C ALA A 83 -9.31 2.37 2.77
N ALA A 84 -9.13 1.68 1.64
CA ALA A 84 -10.18 1.54 0.62
C ALA A 84 -11.40 0.78 1.16
N GLY A 85 -11.18 -0.32 1.89
CA GLY A 85 -12.27 -1.06 2.53
C GLY A 85 -13.08 -0.20 3.52
N LEU A 86 -12.41 0.62 4.33
CA LEU A 86 -13.05 1.58 5.23
C LEU A 86 -13.86 2.64 4.46
N ALA A 87 -13.35 3.11 3.32
CA ALA A 87 -14.07 4.08 2.47
C ALA A 87 -15.33 3.47 1.84
N VAL A 88 -15.23 2.23 1.33
CA VAL A 88 -16.37 1.48 0.78
C VAL A 88 -17.45 1.25 1.84
N GLU A 89 -17.04 0.85 3.05
CA GLU A 89 -17.95 0.68 4.19
C GLU A 89 -18.60 2.02 4.58
N SER A 90 -17.83 3.09 4.69
CA SER A 90 -18.33 4.44 4.98
C SER A 90 -19.34 4.92 3.95
N ALA A 91 -19.17 4.56 2.67
CA ALA A 91 -20.09 4.92 1.59
C ALA A 91 -21.35 4.03 1.55
N GLY A 92 -21.40 2.95 2.34
CA GLY A 92 -22.46 1.96 2.29
C GLY A 92 -22.54 1.22 0.96
N ILE A 93 -21.42 1.12 0.22
CA ILE A 93 -21.36 0.43 -1.07
C ILE A 93 -21.40 -1.09 -0.84
N THR A 94 -22.26 -1.76 -1.59
CA THR A 94 -22.40 -3.22 -1.59
C THR A 94 -22.56 -3.74 -3.02
N ASN A 95 -22.42 -5.04 -3.23
CA ASN A 95 -22.59 -5.66 -4.55
C ASN A 95 -24.04 -5.56 -5.08
N GLU A 96 -25.00 -5.25 -4.20
CA GLU A 96 -26.41 -5.09 -4.53
C GLU A 96 -26.77 -3.67 -4.97
N ASN A 97 -26.00 -2.65 -4.59
CA ASN A 97 -26.34 -1.25 -4.83
C ASN A 97 -25.42 -0.51 -5.82
N VAL A 98 -24.34 -1.15 -6.27
CA VAL A 98 -23.45 -0.63 -7.32
C VAL A 98 -23.28 -1.65 -8.44
N ASN A 99 -23.33 -1.19 -9.70
CA ASN A 99 -22.98 -2.01 -10.85
C ASN A 99 -21.46 -2.19 -10.92
N ALA A 100 -21.00 -3.43 -10.82
CA ALA A 100 -19.58 -3.83 -10.90
C ALA A 100 -18.85 -3.23 -12.11
N GLU A 101 -19.45 -3.20 -13.30
CA GLU A 101 -18.83 -2.65 -14.52
C GLU A 101 -18.71 -1.12 -14.51
N ARG A 102 -19.38 -0.47 -13.57
CA ARG A 102 -19.36 0.98 -13.34
C ARG A 102 -18.56 1.37 -12.10
N PHE A 103 -18.01 0.40 -11.38
CA PHE A 103 -17.20 0.62 -10.19
C PHE A 103 -15.72 0.43 -10.54
N GLY A 104 -14.96 1.52 -10.50
CA GLY A 104 -13.53 1.54 -10.79
C GLY A 104 -12.66 1.70 -9.54
N ALA A 105 -11.36 1.56 -9.72
CA ALA A 105 -10.36 1.77 -8.69
C ALA A 105 -9.18 2.56 -9.27
N VAL A 106 -8.97 3.78 -8.79
CA VAL A 106 -7.83 4.63 -9.20
C VAL A 106 -7.00 4.93 -7.96
N PHE A 107 -5.72 4.57 -8.01
CA PHE A 107 -4.79 4.75 -6.87
C PHE A 107 -3.63 5.66 -7.24
N GLY A 108 -3.19 6.47 -6.29
CA GLY A 108 -1.87 7.07 -6.31
C GLY A 108 -0.89 6.15 -5.59
N SER A 109 0.30 5.94 -6.15
CA SER A 109 1.36 5.17 -5.49
C SER A 109 2.71 5.83 -5.69
N GLN A 110 3.68 5.46 -4.85
CA GLN A 110 5.09 5.73 -5.08
C GLN A 110 5.85 4.41 -5.31
N MET A 111 7.18 4.50 -5.34
CA MET A 111 8.05 3.33 -5.29
C MET A 111 7.76 2.54 -4.01
N LEU A 112 7.36 1.27 -4.18
CA LEU A 112 7.19 0.35 -3.07
C LEU A 112 8.50 -0.39 -2.89
N TYR A 113 9.19 -0.14 -1.78
CA TYR A 113 10.48 -0.76 -1.51
C TYR A 113 10.27 -2.20 -1.04
N GLY A 114 11.07 -3.12 -1.58
CA GLY A 114 11.12 -4.49 -1.11
C GLY A 114 11.74 -4.57 0.28
N GLU A 115 11.27 -5.51 1.10
CA GLU A 115 11.89 -5.82 2.38
C GLU A 115 13.33 -6.30 2.16
N LEU A 116 14.31 -5.70 2.86
CA LEU A 116 15.73 -6.03 2.68
C LEU A 116 16.00 -7.51 2.92
N ASP A 117 15.35 -8.09 3.93
CA ASP A 117 15.48 -9.51 4.29
C ASP A 117 15.16 -10.46 3.12
N GLU A 118 14.28 -10.06 2.20
CA GLU A 118 13.94 -10.89 1.03
C GLU A 118 15.08 -10.93 -0.01
N PHE A 119 16.02 -9.99 0.05
CA PHE A 119 17.16 -9.91 -0.84
C PHE A 119 18.48 -10.38 -0.21
N VAL A 120 18.56 -10.49 1.12
CA VAL A 120 19.80 -10.82 1.84
C VAL A 120 20.40 -12.12 1.30
N ASP A 121 19.61 -13.18 1.17
CA ASP A 121 20.10 -14.49 0.72
C ASP A 121 20.66 -14.43 -0.70
N LEU A 122 20.00 -13.71 -1.61
CA LEU A 122 20.49 -13.50 -2.98
C LEU A 122 21.78 -12.68 -2.96
N TYR A 123 21.81 -11.59 -2.21
CA TYR A 123 22.97 -10.70 -2.11
C TYR A 123 24.20 -11.42 -1.56
N GLN A 124 24.04 -12.22 -0.51
CA GLN A 124 25.14 -13.02 0.05
C GLN A 124 25.59 -14.13 -0.89
N ALA A 125 24.66 -14.79 -1.59
CA ALA A 125 25.01 -15.83 -2.56
C ALA A 125 25.81 -15.31 -3.76
N CYS A 126 25.74 -14.00 -4.04
CA CYS A 126 26.53 -13.37 -5.09
C CYS A 126 27.95 -12.96 -4.62
N LYS A 127 28.36 -13.23 -3.37
CA LYS A 127 29.71 -12.88 -2.91
C LYS A 127 30.67 -14.06 -3.07
N ASN A 128 31.90 -13.75 -3.48
CA ASN A 128 33.01 -14.71 -3.45
C ASN A 128 33.60 -14.86 -2.03
N ASP A 129 34.61 -15.72 -1.88
CA ASP A 129 35.29 -15.97 -0.60
C ASP A 129 35.97 -14.72 -0.01
N ASP A 130 36.35 -13.75 -0.86
CA ASP A 130 36.92 -12.46 -0.46
C ASP A 130 35.85 -11.41 -0.09
N GLY A 131 34.56 -11.76 -0.20
CA GLY A 131 33.41 -10.90 0.11
C GLY A 131 33.03 -9.92 -1.00
N GLU A 132 33.65 -10.01 -2.18
CA GLU A 132 33.36 -9.17 -3.33
C GLU A 132 32.12 -9.65 -4.08
N PHE A 133 31.23 -8.71 -4.42
CA PHE A 133 29.99 -8.99 -5.13
C PHE A 133 30.25 -9.31 -6.61
N GLN A 134 29.80 -10.48 -7.06
CA GLN A 134 29.91 -11.01 -8.41
C GLN A 134 28.62 -10.73 -9.18
N TYR A 135 28.61 -9.65 -9.97
CA TYR A 135 27.42 -9.18 -10.68
C TYR A 135 26.86 -10.20 -11.67
N GLU A 136 27.72 -10.99 -12.28
CA GLU A 136 27.38 -11.99 -13.29
C GLU A 136 26.52 -13.12 -12.71
N GLN A 137 26.66 -13.42 -11.42
CA GLN A 137 25.90 -14.49 -10.76
C GLN A 137 24.47 -14.08 -10.41
N TYR A 138 24.19 -12.77 -10.34
CA TYR A 138 22.91 -12.26 -9.86
C TYR A 138 21.74 -12.77 -10.70
N GLY A 139 21.85 -12.72 -12.03
CA GLY A 139 20.81 -13.16 -12.95
C GLY A 139 20.48 -14.65 -12.81
N ASP A 140 21.51 -15.48 -12.67
CA ASP A 140 21.38 -16.94 -12.57
C ASP A 140 20.82 -17.37 -11.21
N LEU A 141 21.23 -16.68 -10.14
CA LEU A 141 20.78 -16.99 -8.78
C LEU A 141 19.40 -16.43 -8.47
N PHE A 142 19.00 -15.30 -9.07
CA PHE A 142 17.72 -14.62 -8.83
C PHE A 142 16.51 -15.58 -8.82
N PRO A 143 16.24 -16.40 -9.86
CA PRO A 143 15.06 -17.27 -9.90
C PRO A 143 15.07 -18.38 -8.85
N THR A 144 16.24 -18.71 -8.27
CA THR A 144 16.37 -19.77 -7.25
C THR A 144 16.34 -19.24 -5.82
N LYS A 145 16.71 -17.97 -5.62
CA LYS A 145 16.82 -17.34 -4.31
C LYS A 145 15.66 -16.40 -3.98
N MET A 146 15.02 -15.83 -4.99
CA MET A 146 13.89 -14.94 -4.78
C MET A 146 12.56 -15.70 -4.71
N PHE A 147 11.65 -15.20 -3.88
CA PHE A 147 10.27 -15.66 -3.90
C PHE A 147 9.63 -15.38 -5.28
N PRO A 148 9.05 -16.37 -5.99
CA PRO A 148 8.58 -16.16 -7.36
C PRO A 148 7.50 -15.09 -7.54
N LEU A 149 6.69 -14.84 -6.50
CA LEU A 149 5.66 -13.79 -6.53
C LEU A 149 6.12 -12.48 -5.89
N TRP A 150 7.44 -12.32 -5.67
CA TRP A 150 8.02 -11.11 -5.08
C TRP A 150 7.58 -9.86 -5.84
N MET A 151 7.63 -9.86 -7.17
CA MET A 151 7.19 -8.70 -7.96
C MET A 151 5.72 -8.35 -7.70
N LEU A 152 4.83 -9.35 -7.57
CA LEU A 152 3.41 -9.10 -7.26
C LEU A 152 3.22 -8.45 -5.89
N LYS A 153 4.18 -8.59 -4.97
CA LYS A 153 4.12 -7.97 -3.65
C LYS A 153 4.43 -6.47 -3.67
N TYR A 154 5.14 -5.96 -4.68
CA TYR A 154 5.67 -4.58 -4.70
C TYR A 154 5.35 -3.79 -5.97
N LEU A 155 4.59 -4.36 -6.92
CA LEU A 155 4.15 -3.61 -8.09
C LEU A 155 3.17 -2.48 -7.66
N PRO A 156 3.41 -1.21 -8.04
CA PRO A 156 2.58 -0.09 -7.59
C PRO A 156 1.08 -0.24 -7.88
N ASN A 157 0.71 -0.88 -8.99
CA ASN A 157 -0.68 -1.08 -9.39
C ASN A 157 -1.43 -2.13 -8.54
N MET A 158 -0.74 -2.88 -7.68
CA MET A 158 -1.33 -3.99 -6.95
C MET A 158 -2.34 -3.55 -5.89
N ALA A 159 -2.23 -2.35 -5.34
CA ALA A 159 -3.26 -1.80 -4.45
C ALA A 159 -4.62 -1.73 -5.16
N ALA A 160 -4.65 -1.13 -6.35
CA ALA A 160 -5.87 -1.03 -7.17
C ALA A 160 -6.38 -2.42 -7.60
N CYS A 161 -5.49 -3.34 -7.98
CA CYS A 161 -5.88 -4.70 -8.34
C CYS A 161 -6.51 -5.46 -7.17
N HIS A 162 -5.90 -5.40 -5.97
CA HIS A 162 -6.41 -6.11 -4.81
C HIS A 162 -7.76 -5.56 -4.34
N VAL A 163 -7.92 -4.24 -4.32
CA VAL A 163 -9.19 -3.58 -3.98
C VAL A 163 -10.27 -3.95 -4.98
N ALA A 164 -9.96 -3.90 -6.29
CA ALA A 164 -10.90 -4.29 -7.32
C ALA A 164 -11.35 -5.74 -7.22
N ILE A 165 -10.41 -6.67 -6.96
CA ILE A 165 -10.74 -8.09 -6.75
C ILE A 165 -11.62 -8.27 -5.50
N ALA A 166 -11.34 -7.57 -4.41
CA ALA A 166 -12.09 -7.73 -3.16
C ALA A 166 -13.51 -7.17 -3.22
N HIS A 167 -13.75 -6.15 -4.05
CA HIS A 167 -15.04 -5.46 -4.16
C HIS A 167 -15.75 -5.66 -5.51
N ASP A 168 -15.31 -6.63 -6.31
CA ASP A 168 -15.82 -6.90 -7.67
C ASP A 168 -15.90 -5.64 -8.55
N ALA A 169 -14.92 -4.74 -8.42
CA ALA A 169 -14.86 -3.49 -9.18
C ALA A 169 -14.26 -3.76 -10.58
N ARG A 170 -15.11 -3.79 -11.61
CA ARG A 170 -14.76 -4.16 -12.99
C ARG A 170 -14.71 -2.98 -13.96
N GLY A 171 -14.93 -1.77 -13.46
CA GLY A 171 -14.77 -0.52 -14.20
C GLY A 171 -13.29 -0.16 -14.42
N PRO A 172 -13.00 1.10 -14.76
CA PRO A 172 -11.62 1.58 -14.95
C PRO A 172 -10.73 1.27 -13.74
N ASN A 173 -9.57 0.68 -13.98
CA ASN A 173 -8.58 0.35 -12.96
C ASN A 173 -7.23 0.95 -13.37
N ASN A 174 -6.75 1.93 -12.61
CA ASN A 174 -5.54 2.67 -12.96
C ASN A 174 -4.68 2.98 -11.71
N THR A 175 -3.40 3.24 -11.92
CA THR A 175 -2.49 3.69 -10.86
C THR A 175 -1.54 4.75 -11.39
N ILE A 176 -1.50 5.89 -10.71
CA ILE A 176 -0.63 7.02 -11.05
C ILE A 176 0.57 7.04 -10.12
N VAL A 177 1.77 7.15 -10.69
CA VAL A 177 3.04 7.18 -9.96
C VAL A 177 3.79 8.47 -10.33
N LEU A 178 3.60 9.51 -9.51
CA LEU A 178 4.24 10.82 -9.64
C LEU A 178 4.61 11.41 -8.26
N GLY A 179 5.30 10.62 -7.43
CA GLY A 179 5.77 11.07 -6.11
C GLY A 179 4.62 11.54 -5.21
N GLU A 180 4.81 12.68 -4.55
CA GLU A 180 3.81 13.27 -3.64
C GLU A 180 2.53 13.74 -4.34
N ALA A 181 2.56 13.97 -5.65
CA ALA A 181 1.39 14.39 -6.42
C ALA A 181 0.46 13.22 -6.81
N SER A 182 0.90 11.98 -6.62
CA SER A 182 0.21 10.77 -7.11
C SER A 182 -1.23 10.66 -6.62
N SER A 183 -1.48 10.93 -5.34
CA SER A 183 -2.80 10.80 -4.73
C SER A 183 -3.77 11.86 -5.25
N LEU A 184 -3.32 13.11 -5.40
CA LEU A 184 -4.14 14.20 -5.94
C LEU A 184 -4.49 13.96 -7.41
N LEU A 185 -3.53 13.47 -8.20
CA LEU A 185 -3.79 13.10 -9.59
C LEU A 185 -4.75 11.92 -9.71
N ALA A 186 -4.62 10.92 -8.83
CA ALA A 186 -5.54 9.78 -8.81
C ALA A 186 -6.99 10.20 -8.51
N VAL A 187 -7.18 11.13 -7.57
CA VAL A 187 -8.51 11.70 -7.27
C VAL A 187 -9.04 12.53 -8.44
N SER A 188 -8.17 13.22 -9.18
CA SER A 188 -8.58 14.01 -10.36
C SER A 188 -8.90 13.15 -11.59
N GLU A 189 -8.28 11.99 -11.72
CA GLU A 189 -8.49 11.03 -12.82
C GLU A 189 -9.76 10.20 -12.61
N ALA A 190 -10.12 9.93 -11.36
CA ALA A 190 -11.30 9.14 -10.96
C ALA A 190 -12.63 9.85 -11.26
#